data_AF-A0A970KKR1-F1
#
_entry.id   AF-A0A970KKR1-F1
#
_cell.length_a   1.000
_cell.length_b   1.000
_cell.length_c   1.000
_cell.angle_alpha   90.00
_cell.angle_beta   90.00
_cell.angle_gamma   90.00
#
_symmetry.space_group_name_H-M   'P 1'
#
loop_
_entity.id
_entity.type
_entity.pdbx_description
1 polymer ?
#
loop_
_entity_poly.entity_id
_entity_poly.type
_entity_poly.pdbx_seq_one_letter_code
_entity_poly.pdbx_strand_id
1 'polypeptide(L)'
;MNVPHPIPYQGSKRNLASAILRYFPATVETLHEPFAGSAAISLAAAAKGKANWFHINDLNKPLIDLWQEIVNSKISCGWVRKLRSMSA
;
A
#
# COMPACT_ATOMS: atom_id res chain seq x y z
N MET A 1 -10.26 5.97 10.50
CA MET A 1 -10.45 5.80 9.04
C MET A 1 -10.24 4.35 8.68
N ASN A 2 -11.20 3.72 8.00
CA ASN A 2 -11.06 2.34 7.52
C ASN A 2 -10.21 2.35 6.25
N VAL A 3 -8.97 1.86 6.32
CA VAL A 3 -8.09 1.75 5.14
C VAL A 3 -8.74 0.79 4.15
N PRO A 4 -8.76 1.06 2.83
CA PRO A 4 -9.31 0.16 1.83
C PRO A 4 -8.38 -1.03 1.65
N HIS A 5 -8.94 -2.22 1.44
CA HIS A 5 -8.15 -3.40 1.06
C HIS A 5 -8.86 -4.05 -0.13
N PRO A 6 -8.44 -3.70 -1.36
CA PRO A 6 -9.14 -4.11 -2.56
C PRO A 6 -8.96 -5.60 -2.88
N ILE A 7 -7.91 -6.22 -2.33
CA ILE A 7 -7.52 -7.60 -2.65
C ILE A 7 -7.57 -8.45 -1.38
N PRO A 8 -8.48 -9.44 -1.28
CA PRO A 8 -8.42 -10.44 -0.24
C PRO A 8 -7.23 -11.37 -0.53
N TYR A 9 -6.18 -11.28 0.29
CA TYR A 9 -4.94 -12.04 0.10
C TYR A 9 -4.58 -12.79 1.37
N GLN A 10 -4.23 -14.08 1.25
CA GLN A 10 -3.78 -14.87 2.40
C GLN A 10 -2.47 -14.30 2.96
N GLY A 11 -2.33 -14.32 4.28
CA GLY A 11 -1.18 -13.72 4.96
C GLY A 11 -1.19 -12.18 4.97
N SER A 12 -2.31 -11.54 4.60
CA SER A 12 -2.45 -10.09 4.67
C SER A 12 -2.14 -9.58 6.09
N LYS A 13 -1.24 -8.59 6.15
CA LYS A 13 -0.80 -7.98 7.40
C LYS A 13 -1.77 -6.93 7.93
N ARG A 14 -3.00 -6.83 7.40
CA ARG A 14 -3.98 -5.79 7.76
C ARG A 14 -4.19 -5.64 9.26
N ASN A 15 -4.40 -6.76 9.96
CA ASN A 15 -4.64 -6.75 11.41
C ASN A 15 -3.39 -6.34 12.21
N LEU A 16 -2.20 -6.60 11.67
CA LEU A 16 -0.92 -6.26 12.29
C LEU A 16 -0.40 -4.88 11.88
N ALA A 17 -0.95 -4.27 10.82
CA ALA A 17 -0.42 -3.05 10.23
C ALA A 17 -0.32 -1.91 11.25
N SER A 18 -1.35 -1.71 12.07
CA SER A 18 -1.29 -0.66 13.10
C SER A 18 -0.20 -0.92 14.15
N ALA A 19 0.04 -2.19 14.51
CA ALA A 19 1.08 -2.55 15.46
C ALA A 19 2.48 -2.37 14.86
N ILE A 20 2.68 -2.79 13.61
CA ILE A 20 3.95 -2.65 12.87
C ILE A 20 4.33 -1.17 12.70
N LEU A 21 3.37 -0.32 12.33
CA LEU A 21 3.61 1.11 12.11
C LEU A 21 4.01 1.89 13.37
N ARG A 22 3.88 1.31 14.58
CA ARG A 22 4.40 1.92 15.82
C ARG A 22 5.93 1.89 15.88
N TYR A 23 6.55 0.98 15.14
CA TYR A 23 8.01 0.85 15.05
C TYR A 23 8.59 1.63 13.86
N PHE A 24 7.74 2.25 13.04
CA PHE A 24 8.23 3.15 12.00
C PHE A 24 8.73 4.45 12.63
N PRO A 25 9.72 5.12 12.02
CA PRO A 25 10.05 6.49 12.37
C PRO A 25 8.83 7.41 12.16
N ALA A 26 8.96 8.69 12.56
CA ALA A 26 7.88 9.66 12.44
C ALA A 26 7.33 9.72 10.99
N THR A 27 8.25 9.82 10.04
CA THR A 27 8.04 9.80 8.58
C THR A 27 9.28 9.23 7.91
N VAL A 28 9.09 8.52 6.80
CA VAL A 28 10.16 8.15 5.85
C VAL A 28 9.94 8.84 4.52
N GLU A 29 11.02 9.07 3.77
CA GLU A 29 10.89 9.54 2.40
C GLU A 29 10.25 8.46 1.52
N THR A 30 10.82 7.25 1.55
CA THR A 30 10.39 6.14 0.69
C THR A 30 10.21 4.85 1.49
N LEU A 31 9.08 4.15 1.28
CA LEU A 31 8.82 2.83 1.84
C LEU A 31 8.96 1.76 0.75
N HIS A 32 9.92 0.84 0.93
CA HIS A 32 10.09 -0.33 0.06
C HIS A 32 9.43 -1.55 0.69
N GLU A 33 8.44 -2.15 0.01
CA GLU A 33 7.73 -3.36 0.43
C GLU A 33 7.96 -4.48 -0.61
N PRO A 34 9.06 -5.27 -0.49
CA PRO A 34 9.47 -6.23 -1.52
C PRO A 34 8.56 -7.47 -1.63
N PHE A 35 7.73 -7.70 -0.61
CA PHE A 35 6.77 -8.80 -0.48
C PHE A 35 5.39 -8.25 -0.08
N ALA A 36 4.82 -7.44 -0.96
CA ALA A 36 3.66 -6.61 -0.64
C ALA A 36 2.37 -7.42 -0.44
N GLY A 37 2.14 -8.48 -1.23
CA GLY A 37 0.85 -9.17 -1.26
C GLY A 37 -0.31 -8.18 -1.46
N SER A 38 -1.16 -8.04 -0.44
CA SER A 38 -2.24 -7.04 -0.43
C SER A 38 -1.80 -5.60 -0.14
N ALA A 39 -0.49 -5.29 -0.16
CA ALA A 39 0.10 -3.99 0.16
C ALA A 39 -0.42 -3.37 1.47
N ALA A 40 -0.72 -4.22 2.47
CA ALA A 40 -1.45 -3.78 3.67
C ALA A 40 -0.63 -2.77 4.51
N ILE A 41 0.70 -2.90 4.53
CA ILE A 41 1.57 -1.96 5.23
C ILE A 41 1.68 -0.66 4.45
N SER A 42 1.96 -0.72 3.14
CA SER A 42 1.99 0.46 2.28
C SER A 42 0.69 1.28 2.35
N LEU A 43 -0.47 0.63 2.25
CA LEU A 43 -1.77 1.31 2.38
C LEU A 43 -1.97 1.94 3.76
N ALA A 44 -1.60 1.25 4.83
CA ALA A 44 -1.73 1.79 6.19
C ALA A 44 -0.74 2.95 6.45
N ALA A 45 0.48 2.85 5.93
CA ALA A 45 1.48 3.90 6.00
C ALA A 45 1.04 5.14 5.21
N ALA A 46 0.52 4.97 3.99
CA ALA A 46 -0.08 6.04 3.21
C ALA A 46 -1.26 6.68 3.94
N ALA A 47 -2.19 5.87 4.48
CA ALA A 47 -3.33 6.38 5.24
C ALA A 47 -2.91 7.22 6.46
N LYS A 48 -1.86 6.81 7.18
CA LYS A 48 -1.33 7.51 8.36
C LYS A 48 -0.25 8.57 8.04
N GLY A 49 0.08 8.81 6.77
CA GLY A 49 1.10 9.79 6.37
C GLY A 49 2.51 9.45 6.85
N LYS A 50 2.84 8.15 6.89
CA LYS A 50 4.14 7.64 7.39
C LYS A 50 5.24 7.59 6.32
N ALA A 51 4.88 7.70 5.05
CA ALA A 51 5.83 7.71 3.93
C ALA A 51 5.32 8.62 2.80
N ASN A 52 6.23 9.20 2.03
CA ASN A 52 5.90 10.06 0.90
C ASN A 52 5.82 9.26 -0.41
N TRP A 53 6.81 8.39 -0.62
CA TRP A 53 6.95 7.52 -1.78
C TRP A 53 6.93 6.05 -1.37
N PHE A 54 6.55 5.20 -2.32
CA PHE A 54 6.35 3.78 -2.04
C PHE A 54 6.79 2.96 -3.24
N HIS A 55 7.56 1.90 -2.99
CA HIS A 55 7.86 0.88 -3.99
C HIS A 55 7.32 -0.45 -3.46
N ILE A 56 6.31 -0.97 -4.13
CA ILE A 56 5.74 -2.29 -3.83
C ILE A 56 6.22 -3.30 -4.86
N ASN A 57 6.55 -4.50 -4.40
CA ASN A 57 6.91 -5.62 -5.26
C ASN A 57 6.31 -6.92 -4.70
N ASP A 58 6.10 -7.89 -5.57
CA ASP A 58 5.70 -9.25 -5.25
C ASP A 58 6.12 -10.17 -6.40
N LEU A 59 6.41 -11.44 -6.10
CA LEU A 59 6.75 -12.42 -7.12
C LEU A 59 5.53 -12.76 -8.00
N ASN A 60 4.32 -12.64 -7.44
CA ASN A 60 3.08 -12.93 -8.14
C ASN A 60 2.79 -11.83 -9.17
N LYS A 61 3.28 -12.01 -10.40
CA LYS A 61 3.13 -11.02 -11.49
C LYS A 61 1.67 -10.58 -11.72
N PRO A 62 0.66 -11.48 -11.82
CA PRO A 62 -0.74 -11.08 -11.93
C PRO A 62 -1.22 -10.14 -10.81
N LEU A 63 -0.70 -10.30 -9.60
CA LEU A 63 -1.04 -9.43 -8.47
C LEU A 63 -0.46 -8.03 -8.64
N ILE A 64 0.79 -7.93 -9.10
CA ILE A 64 1.42 -6.64 -9.39
C ILE A 64 0.76 -5.95 -10.57
N ASP A 65 0.41 -6.68 -11.63
CA ASP A 65 -0.34 -6.15 -12.76
C ASP A 65 -1.70 -5.59 -12.29
N LEU A 66 -2.42 -6.31 -11.41
CA LEU A 66 -3.67 -5.82 -10.81
C LEU A 66 -3.45 -4.55 -9.97
N TRP A 67 -2.37 -4.45 -9.20
CA TRP A 67 -2.03 -3.23 -8.49
C TRP A 67 -1.78 -2.05 -9.43
N GLN A 68 -1.04 -2.27 -10.53
CA GLN A 68 -0.81 -1.23 -11.53
C GLN A 68 -2.14 -0.75 -12.14
N GLU A 69 -3.05 -1.66 -12.47
CA GLU A 69 -4.38 -1.30 -12.95
C GLU A 69 -5.17 -0.51 -11.89
N ILE A 70 -5.18 -0.93 -10.63
CA ILE A 70 -5.89 -0.21 -9.56
C ILE A 70 -5.36 1.22 -9.40
N VAL A 71 -4.04 1.39 -9.33
CA VAL A 71 -3.38 2.69 -9.12
C VAL A 71 -3.56 3.61 -10.33
N ASN A 72 -3.44 3.07 -11.54
CA ASN A 72 -3.50 3.85 -12.77
C ASN A 72 -4.92 4.04 -13.31
N SER A 73 -5.89 3.22 -12.87
CA SER A 73 -7.29 3.33 -13.29
C SER A 73 -7.83 4.74 -13.04
N LYS A 74 -8.62 5.25 -13.99
CA LYS A 74 -9.33 6.54 -13.88
C LYS A 74 -10.55 6.48 -12.94
N ILE A 75 -10.74 5.37 -12.23
CA ILE A 75 -11.86 5.21 -11.30
C ILE A 75 -11.64 6.17 -10.13
N SER A 76 -12.46 7.22 -10.09
CA SER A 76 -12.49 8.23 -9.05
C SER A 76 -13.09 7.65 -7.76
N CYS A 77 -12.33 6.80 -7.07
CA CYS A 77 -12.58 6.49 -5.67
C CYS A 77 -11.56 7.27 -4.83
N GLY A 78 -12.02 7.95 -3.77
CA GLY A 78 -11.21 8.92 -3.00
C GLY A 78 -9.85 8.42 -2.49
N TRP A 79 -9.63 7.10 -2.44
CA TRP A 79 -8.38 6.47 -2.03
C TRP A 79 -7.35 6.30 -3.15
N VAL A 80 -7.77 6.22 -4.42
CA VAL A 80 -6.88 6.06 -5.59
C VAL A 80 -5.99 7.30 -5.77
N ARG A 81 -6.49 8.50 -5.41
CA ARG A 81 -5.68 9.74 -5.42
C ARG A 81 -4.46 9.67 -4.48
N LYS A 82 -4.58 8.97 -3.34
CA LYS A 82 -3.47 8.81 -2.37
C LYS A 82 -2.47 7.73 -2.79
N LEU A 83 -2.91 6.77 -3.61
CA LEU A 83 -2.06 5.75 -4.23
C LEU A 83 -1.28 6.28 -5.44
N ARG A 84 -1.77 7.30 -6.14
CA ARG A 84 -1.05 7.88 -7.29
C ARG A 84 0.27 8.58 -6.94
N SER A 85 0.51 8.93 -5.68
CA SER A 85 1.83 9.37 -5.20
C SER A 85 2.79 8.19 -4.89
N MET A 86 2.35 6.95 -5.12
CA MET A 86 3.09 5.70 -4.86
C MET A 86 3.72 5.12 -6.13
N SER A 87 3.73 5.86 -7.24
CA SER A 87 4.24 5.38 -8.52
C SER A 87 4.94 6.50 -9.29
N ALA A 88 6.26 6.57 -9.05
CA ALA A 88 7.30 6.92 -10.02
C ALA A 88 8.55 6.12 -9.64
#